data_AF-A0A318UJ26-F1
#
_entry.id   AF-A0A318UJ26-F1
#
_cell.length_a   1.000
_cell.length_b   1.000
_cell.length_c   1.000
_cell.angle_alpha   90.00
_cell.angle_beta   90.00
_cell.angle_gamma   90.00
#
_symmetry.space_group_name_H-M   'P 1'
#
loop_
_entity.id
_entity.type
_entity.pdbx_description
1 polymer ?
#
loop_
_entity_poly.entity_id
_entity_poly.type
_entity_poly.pdbx_seq_one_letter_code
_entity_poly.pdbx_strand_id
1 'polypeptide(L)'
;MRIGDNIQAIREKETELKREDVANVLGITTKAYSNIENNVADVTISRLFELAEIFKCSPDYIINYQEKATYTNHFNNYEGNNGINIMYQGCTPDQVKNLETELHESQDKLKHLRGTIKSRDN
;
A
#
# COMPACT_ATOMS: atom_id res chain seq x y z
N MET A 1 -3.95 23.83 17.70
CA MET A 1 -3.09 22.93 16.91
C MET A 1 -2.39 22.02 17.90
N ARG A 2 -2.56 20.70 17.79
CA ARG A 2 -1.93 19.73 18.70
C ARG A 2 -0.89 18.96 17.91
N ILE A 3 0.35 19.47 17.91
CA ILE A 3 1.43 18.90 17.12
C ILE A 3 1.82 17.50 17.59
N GLY A 4 1.60 17.19 18.88
CA GLY A 4 1.81 15.86 19.44
C GLY A 4 0.92 14.80 18.79
N ASP A 5 -0.35 15.14 18.52
CA ASP A 5 -1.32 14.24 17.89
C ASP A 5 -0.86 13.89 16.46
N ASN A 6 -0.33 14.88 15.73
CA ASN A 6 0.22 14.69 14.39
C ASN A 6 1.46 13.79 14.41
N ILE A 7 2.39 14.04 15.34
CA ILE A 7 3.60 13.22 15.52
C ILE A 7 3.22 11.77 15.82
N GLN A 8 2.24 11.56 16.70
CA GLN A 8 1.73 10.22 17.01
C GLN A 8 1.13 9.55 15.78
N ALA A 9 0.27 10.26 15.03
CA ALA A 9 -0.39 9.71 13.86
C ALA A 9 0.60 9.33 12.75
N ILE A 10 1.60 10.18 12.48
CA ILE A 10 2.66 9.88 11.51
C ILE A 10 3.48 8.68 11.98
N ARG A 11 3.86 8.63 13.26
CA ARG A 11 4.61 7.51 13.82
C ARG A 11 3.85 6.19 13.64
N GLU A 12 2.58 6.15 14.02
CA GLU A 12 1.78 4.91 14.03
C GLU A 12 1.30 4.49 12.63
N LYS A 13 0.88 5.43 11.78
CA LYS A 13 0.20 5.10 10.51
C LYS A 13 1.12 5.08 9.29
N GLU A 14 2.18 5.88 9.28
CA GLU A 14 3.05 6.01 8.10
C GLU A 14 4.40 5.30 8.29
N THR A 15 4.93 5.28 9.52
CA THR A 15 6.27 4.71 9.80
C THR A 15 6.26 3.40 10.59
N GLU A 16 5.16 3.09 11.27
CA GLU A 16 4.99 1.93 12.15
C GLU A 16 6.09 1.78 13.23
N LEU A 17 6.74 2.89 13.61
CA LEU A 17 7.83 2.90 14.60
C LEU A 17 7.31 2.82 16.03
N LYS A 18 8.04 2.13 16.91
CA LYS A 18 7.74 2.16 18.34
C LYS A 18 8.23 3.48 18.95
N ARG A 19 7.57 3.92 20.02
CA ARG A 19 7.98 5.10 20.81
C ARG A 19 9.43 4.99 21.30
N GLU A 20 9.85 3.78 21.68
CA GLU A 20 11.19 3.49 22.17
C GLU A 20 12.25 3.75 21.09
N ASP A 21 11.98 3.33 19.85
CA ASP A 21 12.92 3.50 18.73
C ASP A 21 13.15 4.99 18.44
N VAL A 22 12.08 5.77 18.35
CA VAL A 22 12.16 7.22 18.11
C VAL A 22 12.83 7.94 19.27
N ALA A 23 12.50 7.58 20.51
CA ALA A 23 13.11 8.16 21.71
C ALA A 23 14.62 7.88 21.77
N ASN A 24 15.04 6.66 21.42
CA ASN A 24 16.45 6.26 21.37
C ASN A 24 17.22 7.09 20.35
N VAL A 25 16.68 7.31 19.14
CA VAL A 25 17.33 8.12 18.10
C VAL A 25 17.42 9.59 18.52
N LEU A 26 16.39 10.13 19.18
CA LEU A 26 16.40 11.48 19.74
C LEU A 26 17.29 11.61 20.99
N GLY A 27 17.76 10.51 21.57
CA GLY A 27 18.51 10.53 22.83
C GLY A 27 17.70 11.04 24.03
N ILE A 28 16.38 10.81 24.03
CA ILE A 28 15.47 11.17 25.12
C ILE A 28 14.84 9.93 25.72
N THR A 29 14.23 10.07 26.91
CA THR A 29 13.50 8.94 27.50
C THR A 29 12.20 8.68 26.75
N THR A 30 11.76 7.43 26.67
CA THR A 30 10.46 7.05 26.09
C THR A 30 9.30 7.81 26.74
N LYS A 31 9.40 8.13 28.04
CA LYS A 31 8.42 8.94 28.76
C LYS A 31 8.41 10.39 28.27
N ALA A 32 9.58 11.00 28.05
CA ALA A 32 9.67 12.35 27.49
C ALA A 32 9.09 12.40 26.08
N TYR A 33 9.38 11.41 25.24
CA TYR A 33 8.78 11.29 23.91
C TYR A 33 7.25 11.11 23.97
N SER A 34 6.76 10.26 24.87
CA SER A 34 5.32 10.11 25.12
C SER A 34 4.66 11.41 25.56
N ASN A 35 5.32 12.22 26.37
CA ASN A 35 4.80 13.54 26.77
C ASN A 35 4.68 14.50 25.59
N ILE A 36 5.59 14.42 24.60
CA ILE A 36 5.50 15.20 23.36
C ILE A 36 4.28 14.77 22.55
N GLU A 37 4.10 13.47 22.34
CA GLU A 37 2.92 12.94 21.62
C GLU A 37 1.60 13.31 22.30
N ASN A 38 1.55 13.29 23.63
CA ASN A 38 0.36 13.65 24.40
C ASN A 38 0.16 15.18 24.58
N ASN A 39 0.98 16.02 23.95
CA ASN A 39 0.97 17.49 24.09
C ASN A 39 1.14 17.97 25.56
N VAL A 40 1.80 17.17 26.39
CA VAL A 40 2.18 17.54 27.77
C VAL A 40 3.44 18.40 27.76
N ALA A 41 4.33 18.14 26.81
CA ALA A 41 5.54 18.92 26.59
C ALA A 41 5.56 19.45 25.15
N ASP A 42 5.97 20.72 24.99
CA ASP A 42 6.14 21.31 23.67
C ASP A 42 7.37 20.72 22.95
N VAL A 43 7.25 20.55 21.64
CA VAL A 43 8.37 20.18 20.78
C VAL A 43 9.13 21.44 20.36
N THR A 44 10.43 21.44 20.57
CA THR A 44 11.28 22.54 20.09
C THR A 44 11.47 22.42 18.57
N ILE A 45 11.77 23.54 17.91
CA ILE A 45 11.99 23.57 16.46
C ILE A 45 13.11 22.59 16.05
N SER A 46 14.23 22.56 16.77
CA SER A 46 15.32 21.61 16.48
C SER A 46 14.85 20.15 16.51
N ARG A 47 14.03 19.80 17.50
CA ARG A 47 13.47 18.44 17.62
C ARG A 47 12.46 18.12 16.54
N LEU A 48 11.72 19.12 16.06
CA LEU A 48 10.83 18.95 14.92
C LEU A 48 11.61 18.59 13.65
N PHE A 49 12.78 19.20 13.42
CA PHE A 49 13.66 18.84 12.30
C PHE A 49 14.21 17.42 12.44
N GLU A 50 14.70 17.04 13.63
CA GLU A 50 15.16 15.67 13.89
C GLU A 50 14.04 14.64 13.65
N LEU A 51 12.82 14.93 14.11
CA LEU A 51 11.64 14.08 13.85
C LEU A 51 11.31 13.97 12.37
N ALA A 52 11.42 15.08 11.62
CA ALA A 52 11.20 15.09 10.19
C ALA A 52 12.21 14.19 9.46
N GLU A 53 13.47 14.18 9.89
CA GLU A 53 14.50 13.26 9.37
C GLU A 53 14.16 11.79 9.69
N ILE A 54 13.77 11.49 10.93
CA ILE A 54 13.37 10.14 11.35
C ILE A 54 12.17 9.63 10.54
N PHE A 55 11.15 10.48 10.37
CA PHE A 55 9.94 10.15 9.62
C PHE A 55 10.09 10.30 8.11
N LYS A 56 11.27 10.73 7.62
CA LYS A 56 11.56 10.97 6.19
C LYS A 56 10.52 11.88 5.52
N CYS A 57 10.12 12.93 6.23
CA CYS A 57 9.14 13.91 5.75
C CYS A 57 9.66 15.34 5.98
N SER A 58 8.90 16.35 5.54
CA SER A 58 9.24 17.74 5.85
C SER A 58 8.69 18.14 7.23
N PRO A 59 9.32 19.09 7.95
CA PRO A 59 8.74 19.65 9.18
C PRO A 59 7.36 20.25 8.96
N ASP A 60 7.14 20.86 7.78
CA ASP A 60 5.84 21.40 7.36
C ASP A 60 4.77 20.30 7.30
N TYR A 61 5.11 19.11 6.79
CA TYR A 61 4.20 17.98 6.75
C TYR A 61 3.74 17.54 8.15
N ILE A 62 4.62 17.60 9.15
CA ILE A 62 4.27 17.28 10.55
C ILE A 62 3.29 18.33 11.10
N ILE A 63 3.53 19.61 10.82
CA ILE A 63 2.67 20.71 11.29
C ILE A 63 1.29 20.65 10.65
N ASN A 64 1.24 20.46 9.33
CA ASN A 64 0.03 20.45 8.53
C ASN A 64 -0.52 19.04 8.30
N TYR A 65 -0.13 18.06 9.12
CA TYR A 65 -0.56 16.68 8.94
C TYR A 65 -2.10 16.61 8.93
N GLN A 66 -2.62 16.03 7.86
CA GLN A 66 -4.02 15.70 7.71
C GLN A 66 -4.08 14.19 7.56
N GLU A 67 -4.86 13.54 8.41
CA GLU A 67 -5.10 12.11 8.26
C GLU A 67 -5.69 11.86 6.85
N LYS A 68 -5.08 10.95 6.10
CA LYS A 68 -5.61 10.55 4.79
C LYS A 68 -7.03 10.03 5.03
N ALA A 69 -8.01 10.65 4.38
CA ALA A 69 -9.38 10.16 4.39
C ALA A 69 -9.38 8.72 3.86
N THR A 70 -9.66 7.77 4.74
CA THR A 70 -9.88 6.39 4.34
C THR A 70 -11.26 6.29 3.74
N TYR A 71 -11.32 6.20 2.41
CA TYR A 71 -12.57 5.89 1.72
C TYR A 71 -12.85 4.40 1.87
N THR A 72 -13.61 4.02 2.88
CA THR A 72 -14.21 2.68 2.96
C THR A 72 -15.48 2.67 2.11
N ASN A 73 -15.38 2.13 0.88
CA ASN A 73 -16.56 1.83 0.09
C ASN A 73 -17.36 0.73 0.81
N HIS A 74 -18.45 1.12 1.46
CA HIS A 74 -19.36 0.17 2.07
C HIS A 74 -20.37 -0.31 1.01
N PHE A 75 -20.14 -1.51 0.47
CA PHE A 75 -21.08 -2.13 -0.47
C PHE A 75 -22.28 -2.68 0.30
N ASN A 76 -23.35 -1.90 0.38
CA ASN A 76 -24.64 -2.37 0.90
C ASN A 76 -25.29 -3.31 -0.11
N ASN A 77 -25.07 -4.61 0.03
CA ASN A 77 -25.82 -5.60 -0.76
C ASN A 77 -27.12 -5.94 -0.03
N TYR A 78 -28.19 -5.19 -0.32
CA TYR A 78 -29.53 -5.51 0.18
C TYR A 78 -30.05 -6.81 -0.46
N GLU A 79 -30.80 -7.61 0.30
CA GLU A 79 -31.55 -8.74 -0.28
C GLU A 79 -32.52 -8.20 -1.34
N GLY A 80 -32.35 -8.65 -2.59
CA GLY A 80 -33.08 -8.16 -3.76
C GLY A 80 -32.28 -7.22 -4.67
N ASN A 81 -31.06 -6.84 -4.30
CA ASN A 81 -30.13 -6.18 -5.21
C ASN A 81 -29.64 -7.19 -6.25
N ASN A 82 -30.23 -7.17 -7.45
CA ASN A 82 -29.62 -7.71 -8.66
C ASN A 82 -28.49 -6.77 -9.09
N GLY A 83 -27.57 -6.45 -8.17
CA GLY A 83 -26.39 -5.68 -8.49
C GLY A 83 -25.78 -6.35 -9.71
N ILE A 84 -25.51 -5.58 -10.76
CA ILE A 84 -24.60 -6.05 -11.79
C ILE A 84 -23.28 -6.21 -11.06
N ASN A 85 -23.12 -7.39 -10.46
CA ASN A 85 -21.86 -7.93 -10.07
C ASN A 85 -21.11 -7.91 -11.39
N ILE A 86 -20.06 -7.12 -11.48
CA ILE A 86 -19.08 -7.30 -12.54
C ILE A 86 -18.51 -8.70 -12.24
N MET A 87 -19.23 -9.76 -12.64
CA MET A 87 -18.92 -11.15 -12.35
C MET A 87 -17.59 -11.56 -13.00
N TYR A 88 -16.99 -10.65 -13.77
CA TYR A 88 -15.72 -10.77 -14.46
C TYR A 88 -14.77 -9.63 -14.06
N GLN A 89 -14.14 -9.74 -12.90
CA GLN A 89 -12.82 -9.15 -12.70
C GLN A 89 -11.78 -10.16 -13.15
N GLY A 90 -11.50 -10.20 -14.46
CA GLY A 90 -10.49 -11.09 -15.06
C GLY A 90 -11.01 -12.47 -15.48
N CYS A 91 -10.13 -13.29 -16.03
CA CYS A 91 -10.44 -14.66 -16.46
C CYS A 91 -10.54 -15.61 -15.26
N THR A 92 -11.49 -16.54 -15.28
CA THR A 92 -11.54 -17.61 -14.27
C THR A 92 -10.37 -18.59 -14.48
N PRO A 93 -9.92 -19.31 -13.43
CA PRO A 93 -8.85 -20.30 -13.56
C PRO A 93 -9.11 -21.35 -14.66
N ASP A 94 -10.37 -21.78 -14.80
CA ASP A 94 -10.76 -22.74 -15.83
C ASP A 94 -10.65 -22.15 -17.24
N GLN A 95 -10.99 -20.88 -17.43
CA GLN A 95 -10.80 -20.21 -18.71
C GLN A 95 -9.34 -20.01 -19.07
N VAL A 96 -8.49 -19.67 -18.09
CA VAL A 96 -7.05 -19.58 -18.30
C VAL A 96 -6.51 -20.93 -18.75
N LYS A 97 -6.89 -22.01 -18.08
CA LYS A 97 -6.48 -23.38 -18.42
C LYS A 97 -6.94 -23.82 -19.82
N ASN A 98 -8.18 -23.47 -20.19
CA ASN A 98 -8.70 -23.79 -21.52
C ASN A 98 -7.93 -23.03 -22.61
N LEU A 99 -7.67 -21.73 -22.40
CA LEU A 99 -6.88 -20.91 -23.33
C LEU A 99 -5.43 -21.41 -23.45
N GLU A 100 -4.81 -21.85 -22.36
CA GLU A 100 -3.48 -22.47 -22.38
C GLU A 100 -3.46 -23.75 -23.22
N THR A 101 -4.51 -24.57 -23.09
CA THR A 101 -4.66 -25.82 -23.87
C THR A 101 -4.79 -25.51 -25.36
N GLU A 102 -5.68 -24.58 -25.74
CA GLU A 102 -5.87 -24.19 -27.14
C GLU A 102 -4.60 -23.61 -27.77
N LEU A 103 -3.86 -22.79 -27.00
CA LEU A 103 -2.60 -22.23 -27.45
C LEU A 103 -1.56 -23.32 -27.72
N HIS A 104 -1.47 -24.32 -26.84
CA HIS A 104 -0.55 -25.44 -27.01
C HIS A 104 -0.86 -26.23 -28.28
N GLU A 105 -2.13 -26.59 -28.51
CA GLU A 105 -2.55 -27.30 -29.71
C GLU A 105 -2.27 -26.51 -31.00
N SER A 106 -2.49 -25.18 -30.96
CA SER A 106 -2.22 -24.30 -32.09
C SER A 106 -0.73 -24.25 -32.43
N GLN A 107 0.13 -24.18 -31.41
CA GLN A 107 1.58 -24.21 -31.58
C GLN A 107 2.07 -25.52 -32.21
N ASP A 108 1.53 -26.66 -31.77
CA ASP A 108 1.88 -27.96 -32.33
C ASP A 108 1.45 -28.08 -33.79
N LYS A 109 0.23 -27.65 -34.13
CA LYS A 109 -0.26 -27.60 -35.52
C LYS A 109 0.64 -26.74 -36.39
N LEU A 110 1.05 -25.57 -35.91
CA LEU A 110 1.98 -24.68 -36.63
C LEU A 110 3.35 -25.33 -36.85
N LYS A 111 3.87 -26.06 -35.87
CA LYS A 111 5.14 -26.78 -35.99
C LYS A 111 5.07 -27.87 -37.06
N HIS A 112 4.00 -28.66 -37.06
CA HIS A 112 3.75 -29.68 -38.08
C HIS A 112 3.62 -29.06 -39.47
N LEU A 113 2.80 -28.02 -39.63
CA LEU A 113 2.57 -27.37 -40.91
C LEU A 113 3.87 -26.76 -41.47
N ARG A 114 4.67 -26.11 -40.62
CA ARG A 114 6.01 -25.61 -40.99
C ARG A 114 6.94 -26.73 -41.43
N GLY A 115 6.89 -27.89 -40.77
CA GLY A 115 7.64 -29.08 -41.18
C GLY A 115 7.23 -29.57 -42.57
N THR A 116 5.93 -29.66 -42.84
CA THR A 116 5.39 -30.09 -44.14
C THR A 116 5.75 -29.12 -45.28
N ILE A 117 5.68 -27.81 -45.04
CA ILE A 117 6.07 -26.79 -46.02
C ILE A 117 7.57 -26.92 -46.34
N LYS A 118 8.42 -27.04 -45.31
CA LYS A 118 9.87 -27.19 -45.50
C LYS A 118 10.26 -28.47 -46.26
N SER A 119 9.51 -29.56 -46.10
CA SER A 119 9.70 -30.78 -46.89
C SER A 119 9.16 -30.70 -48.32
N ARG A 120 8.31 -29.71 -48.63
CA ARG A 120 7.72 -29.52 -49.96
C ARG A 120 8.51 -28.54 -50.83
N ASP A 121 9.28 -27.66 -50.19
CA ASP A 121 10.17 -26.69 -50.84
C ASP A 121 11.61 -27.22 -51.08
N ASN A 122 11.89 -28.47 -50.68
CA ASN A 122 13.12 -29.25 -50.96
C ASN A 122 12.83 -30.30 -52.04
#